data_AF-A0A7V5CY09-F1
#
_entry.id   AF-A0A7V5CY09-F1
#
_cell.length_a   1.000
_cell.length_b   1.000
_cell.length_c   1.000
_cell.angle_alpha   90.00
_cell.angle_beta   90.00
_cell.angle_gamma   90.00
#
_symmetry.space_group_name_H-M   'P 1'
#
loop_
_entity.id
_entity.type
_entity.pdbx_description
1 polymer ?
#
loop_
_entity_poly.entity_id
_entity_poly.type
_entity_poly.pdbx_seq_one_letter_code
_entity_poly.pdbx_strand_id
1 'polypeptide(L)'
;MSAQNFRKTGWPLRFFILILFSAAAFAQPIATQSDQLSATEFARLINDFSEPGGYFFSDNFTSNEDSYLTVVDRLHELGAKGGAYIGVGPEQNFTYIAKIRPHIAFIVDIRRQAIIQHLMYKAIFDLSPTRAEFLSRLLSRPLKADAPGPKDSVNDIVSYLSTVPTDDNFYAQNLSLIRKRIEEDFKFPLSREDKESLEYVYKNFQLLGFDIGFDVNLRFNRRFGRLPNLRELLTKKDPNGKEGNFLASKDDYDFVRDMQHRNLIIPVVGDFGGNKALAAIAAYLKKHGYTVSVFYVSNVEIVLFDYGVRNIFPDFVNNVKKLPINERSLFIRSTFWFYRHPEQLPGYRLCTSLQNISAFLREYDQGLYREYRDLIK
;
A
#
# COMPACT_ATOMS: atom_id res chain seq x y z
N MET A 1 -80.41 -11.15 -42.26
CA MET A 1 -81.34 -10.08 -41.83
C MET A 1 -81.26 -9.92 -40.32
N SER A 2 -80.90 -8.70 -39.87
CA SER A 2 -81.14 -8.07 -38.55
C SER A 2 -80.80 -8.87 -37.27
N ALA A 3 -79.64 -8.69 -36.64
CA ALA A 3 -79.27 -7.61 -35.71
C ALA A 3 -80.24 -7.44 -34.51
N GLN A 4 -79.81 -7.92 -33.32
CA GLN A 4 -80.44 -7.71 -32.03
C GLN A 4 -79.83 -6.48 -31.33
N ASN A 5 -80.70 -5.59 -30.86
CA ASN A 5 -80.35 -4.35 -30.15
C ASN A 5 -80.35 -4.55 -28.62
N PHE A 6 -79.29 -4.04 -28.01
CA PHE A 6 -79.05 -3.90 -26.57
C PHE A 6 -80.00 -2.89 -25.90
N ARG A 7 -80.45 -3.19 -24.68
CA ARG A 7 -80.97 -2.21 -23.71
C ARG A 7 -80.27 -2.32 -22.36
N LYS A 8 -80.12 -1.13 -21.77
CA LYS A 8 -79.30 -0.71 -20.62
C LYS A 8 -79.85 -1.14 -19.26
N THR A 9 -78.94 -1.42 -18.33
CA THR A 9 -78.97 -1.17 -16.87
C THR A 9 -77.51 -1.36 -16.41
N GLY A 10 -76.74 -0.46 -15.79
CA GLY A 10 -76.96 0.46 -14.66
C GLY A 10 -76.22 -0.12 -13.44
N TRP A 11 -75.18 0.58 -12.91
CA TRP A 11 -74.58 0.54 -11.53
C TRP A 11 -73.06 0.90 -11.52
N PRO A 12 -72.42 1.29 -10.38
CA PRO A 12 -72.30 2.69 -9.92
C PRO A 12 -70.84 3.21 -9.90
N LEU A 13 -70.70 4.53 -9.81
CA LEU A 13 -69.44 5.28 -9.75
C LEU A 13 -68.71 5.01 -8.41
N ARG A 14 -67.53 4.38 -8.45
CA ARG A 14 -66.57 4.33 -7.32
C ARG A 14 -65.43 5.29 -7.62
N PHE A 15 -65.33 6.37 -6.85
CA PHE A 15 -64.16 7.25 -6.85
C PHE A 15 -63.00 6.53 -6.16
N PHE A 16 -61.98 6.15 -6.94
CA PHE A 16 -60.66 5.79 -6.41
C PHE A 16 -59.82 7.06 -6.32
N ILE A 17 -59.50 7.50 -5.11
CA ILE A 17 -58.45 8.49 -4.88
C ILE A 17 -57.12 7.74 -5.00
N LEU A 18 -56.40 7.95 -6.10
CA LEU A 18 -55.00 7.54 -6.22
C LEU A 18 -54.14 8.52 -5.42
N ILE A 19 -53.61 8.07 -4.29
CA ILE A 19 -52.51 8.76 -3.60
C ILE A 19 -51.22 8.35 -4.32
N LEU A 20 -50.71 9.24 -5.17
CA LEU A 20 -49.38 9.13 -5.76
C LEU A 20 -48.34 9.40 -4.66
N PHE A 21 -47.76 8.34 -4.11
CA PHE A 21 -46.51 8.45 -3.37
C PHE A 21 -45.39 8.78 -4.35
N SER A 22 -45.08 10.05 -4.50
CA SER A 22 -43.85 10.49 -5.16
C SER A 22 -42.69 10.09 -4.26
N ALA A 23 -42.04 8.97 -4.56
CA ALA A 23 -40.77 8.60 -3.95
C ALA A 23 -39.72 9.62 -4.39
N ALA A 24 -39.59 10.71 -3.63
CA ALA A 24 -38.42 11.57 -3.73
C ALA A 24 -37.22 10.72 -3.31
N ALA A 25 -36.44 10.26 -4.29
CA ALA A 25 -35.15 9.67 -4.05
C ALA A 25 -34.30 10.75 -3.37
N PHE A 26 -34.10 10.64 -2.06
CA PHE A 26 -33.08 11.38 -1.35
C PHE A 26 -31.74 10.91 -1.93
N ALA A 27 -31.21 11.64 -2.91
CA ALA A 27 -29.83 11.51 -3.31
C ALA A 27 -29.00 11.82 -2.06
N GLN A 28 -28.37 10.80 -1.47
CA GLN A 28 -27.38 11.03 -0.44
C GLN A 28 -26.32 11.96 -1.05
N PRO A 29 -25.91 13.03 -0.36
CA PRO A 29 -24.80 13.85 -0.84
C PRO A 29 -23.63 12.92 -1.10
N ILE A 30 -23.11 12.94 -2.33
CA ILE A 30 -21.89 12.21 -2.68
C ILE A 30 -20.84 12.72 -1.71
N ALA A 31 -20.34 11.82 -0.85
CA ALA A 31 -19.28 12.16 0.09
C ALA A 31 -18.12 12.74 -0.72
N THR A 32 -17.80 14.02 -0.50
CA THR A 32 -16.67 14.66 -1.15
C THR A 32 -15.39 14.03 -0.60
N GLN A 33 -14.60 13.43 -1.48
CA GLN A 33 -13.27 12.95 -1.16
C GLN A 33 -12.46 14.17 -0.67
N SER A 34 -11.82 14.03 0.50
CA SER A 34 -11.00 15.11 1.04
C SER A 34 -9.64 15.10 0.36
N ASP A 35 -9.22 16.26 -0.15
CA ASP A 35 -7.89 16.41 -0.75
C ASP A 35 -6.78 16.47 0.30
N GLN A 36 -7.07 16.47 1.59
CA GLN A 36 -6.07 16.40 2.67
C GLN A 36 -6.70 15.94 3.99
N LEU A 37 -5.89 15.44 4.91
CA LEU A 37 -6.30 15.14 6.28
C LEU A 37 -5.57 16.07 7.25
N SER A 38 -6.29 16.55 8.28
CA SER A 38 -5.63 17.24 9.39
C SER A 38 -4.67 16.29 10.12
N ALA A 39 -3.62 16.81 10.75
CA ALA A 39 -2.69 15.97 11.51
C ALA A 39 -3.39 15.18 12.63
N THR A 40 -4.41 15.77 13.26
CA THR A 40 -5.22 15.10 14.28
C THR A 40 -6.05 13.97 13.68
N GLU A 41 -6.68 14.15 12.51
CA GLU A 41 -7.37 13.05 11.83
C GLU A 41 -6.42 11.95 11.39
N PHE A 42 -5.24 12.33 10.86
CA PHE A 42 -4.20 11.38 10.49
C PHE A 42 -3.80 10.50 11.68
N ALA A 43 -3.38 11.11 12.80
CA ALA A 43 -3.01 10.37 14.01
C ALA A 43 -4.18 9.53 14.55
N ARG A 44 -5.40 10.07 14.50
CA ARG A 44 -6.61 9.35 14.93
C ARG A 44 -6.86 8.12 14.05
N LEU A 45 -6.73 8.22 12.74
CA LEU A 45 -6.92 7.07 11.84
C LEU A 45 -5.89 5.97 12.11
N ILE A 46 -4.62 6.33 12.33
CA ILE A 46 -3.59 5.36 12.73
C ILE A 46 -4.00 4.65 14.02
N ASN A 47 -4.34 5.40 15.06
CA ASN A 47 -4.66 4.83 16.38
C ASN A 47 -5.97 4.01 16.38
N ASP A 48 -7.03 4.55 15.78
CA ASP A 48 -8.36 3.95 15.81
C ASP A 48 -8.41 2.69 14.95
N PHE A 49 -7.71 2.66 13.80
CA PHE A 49 -7.78 1.53 12.88
C PHE A 49 -6.80 0.43 13.27
N SER A 50 -5.68 0.79 13.92
CA SER A 50 -4.68 -0.18 14.32
C SER A 50 -5.22 -1.18 15.33
N GLU A 51 -4.75 -2.42 15.23
CA GLU A 51 -4.96 -3.48 16.22
C GLU A 51 -3.63 -3.83 16.94
N PRO A 52 -3.64 -4.71 17.96
CA PRO A 52 -2.40 -5.12 18.62
C PRO A 52 -1.40 -5.67 17.59
N GLY A 53 -0.13 -5.26 17.72
CA GLY A 53 0.92 -5.74 16.84
C GLY A 53 1.15 -7.24 16.99
N GLY A 54 1.42 -7.92 15.87
CA GLY A 54 1.82 -9.32 15.86
C GLY A 54 3.32 -9.48 15.71
N TYR A 55 3.73 -10.74 15.59
CA TYR A 55 5.13 -11.15 15.48
C TYR A 55 5.55 -11.34 14.03
N PHE A 56 6.79 -10.95 13.72
CA PHE A 56 7.46 -11.27 12.47
C PHE A 56 8.92 -11.62 12.77
N PHE A 57 9.45 -12.63 12.08
CA PHE A 57 10.64 -13.36 12.53
C PHE A 57 11.99 -12.72 12.18
N SER A 58 12.01 -11.58 11.50
CA SER A 58 13.21 -10.96 10.94
C SER A 58 13.03 -9.44 10.77
N ASP A 59 14.15 -8.72 10.74
CA ASP A 59 14.17 -7.32 10.33
C ASP A 59 13.87 -7.19 8.83
N ASN A 60 12.71 -6.62 8.54
CA ASN A 60 12.21 -6.44 7.17
C ASN A 60 11.96 -4.95 6.91
N PHE A 61 13.05 -4.20 6.76
CA PHE A 61 13.05 -2.74 6.57
C PHE A 61 12.97 -2.31 5.12
N THR A 62 13.31 -3.19 4.19
CA THR A 62 13.25 -2.92 2.74
C THR A 62 12.60 -4.09 2.03
N SER A 63 12.01 -3.82 0.86
CA SER A 63 11.45 -4.89 0.04
C SER A 63 12.55 -5.87 -0.38
N ASN A 64 12.17 -7.12 -0.58
CA ASN A 64 13.02 -8.15 -1.14
C ASN A 64 12.51 -8.65 -2.50
N GLU A 65 11.59 -7.91 -3.12
CA GLU A 65 10.93 -8.28 -4.37
C GLU A 65 11.70 -7.71 -5.55
N ASP A 66 12.49 -8.55 -6.22
CA ASP A 66 13.26 -8.11 -7.39
C ASP A 66 12.41 -7.92 -8.66
N SER A 67 11.14 -8.36 -8.64
CA SER A 67 10.17 -8.27 -9.74
C SER A 67 9.10 -7.19 -9.57
N TYR A 68 9.17 -6.35 -8.54
CA TYR A 68 8.11 -5.36 -8.23
C TYR A 68 7.77 -4.40 -9.40
N LEU A 69 8.68 -4.18 -10.34
CA LEU A 69 8.45 -3.33 -11.52
C LEU A 69 7.80 -4.07 -12.70
N THR A 70 7.77 -5.40 -12.71
CA THR A 70 7.34 -6.18 -13.90
C THR A 70 5.87 -6.03 -14.23
N VAL A 71 5.06 -5.60 -13.25
CA VAL A 71 3.61 -5.40 -13.40
C VAL A 71 3.20 -3.96 -13.67
N VAL A 72 4.14 -2.99 -13.64
CA VAL A 72 3.81 -1.56 -13.69
C VAL A 72 3.11 -1.17 -14.99
N ASP A 73 3.63 -1.59 -16.14
CA ASP A 73 3.00 -1.31 -17.43
C ASP A 73 1.61 -1.96 -17.52
N ARG A 74 1.48 -3.21 -17.03
CA ARG A 74 0.21 -3.93 -17.04
C ARG A 74 -0.84 -3.29 -16.12
N LEU A 75 -0.44 -2.72 -14.99
CA LEU A 75 -1.33 -1.94 -14.12
C LEU A 75 -1.93 -0.75 -14.88
N HIS A 76 -1.13 -0.05 -15.69
CA HIS A 76 -1.63 1.07 -16.50
C HIS A 76 -2.58 0.60 -17.60
N GLU A 77 -2.26 -0.48 -18.30
CA GLU A 77 -3.14 -1.08 -19.32
C GLU A 77 -4.50 -1.51 -18.75
N LEU A 78 -4.51 -2.05 -17.53
CA LEU A 78 -5.73 -2.45 -16.83
C LEU A 78 -6.48 -1.27 -16.19
N GLY A 79 -5.96 -0.05 -16.33
CA GLY A 79 -6.60 1.18 -15.85
C GLY A 79 -6.54 1.36 -14.34
N ALA A 80 -5.54 0.80 -13.66
CA ALA A 80 -5.31 1.01 -12.24
C ALA A 80 -4.83 2.45 -11.98
N LYS A 81 -5.77 3.36 -11.72
CA LYS A 81 -5.51 4.78 -11.47
C LYS A 81 -6.46 5.36 -10.43
N GLY A 82 -5.97 6.27 -9.57
CA GLY A 82 -6.80 6.98 -8.61
C GLY A 82 -7.37 6.06 -7.52
N GLY A 83 -8.48 6.46 -6.90
CA GLY A 83 -9.16 5.67 -5.87
C GLY A 83 -8.31 5.49 -4.61
N ALA A 84 -8.50 4.38 -3.91
CA ALA A 84 -7.72 4.02 -2.73
C ALA A 84 -6.68 2.95 -3.05
N TYR A 85 -5.50 3.08 -2.44
CA TYR A 85 -4.46 2.05 -2.42
C TYR A 85 -4.42 1.41 -1.03
N ILE A 86 -4.27 0.09 -0.97
CA ILE A 86 -3.95 -0.63 0.26
C ILE A 86 -2.69 -1.45 -0.02
N GLY A 87 -1.75 -1.50 0.91
CA GLY A 87 -0.53 -2.28 0.72
C GLY A 87 0.12 -2.74 2.02
N VAL A 88 0.96 -3.77 1.97
CA VAL A 88 1.79 -4.25 3.10
C VAL A 88 3.25 -3.93 2.89
N GLY A 89 4.05 -3.92 3.95
CA GLY A 89 5.50 -3.78 3.84
C GLY A 89 5.98 -2.33 3.68
N PRO A 90 7.25 -2.12 3.34
CA PRO A 90 7.89 -0.81 3.43
C PRO A 90 7.79 -0.01 2.11
N GLU A 91 8.92 0.39 1.52
CA GLU A 91 9.01 1.45 0.51
C GLU A 91 8.55 1.09 -0.91
N GLN A 92 8.39 -0.20 -1.24
CA GLN A 92 7.84 -0.60 -2.54
C GLN A 92 6.41 -0.08 -2.74
N ASN A 93 5.69 0.16 -1.64
CA ASN A 93 4.40 0.85 -1.66
C ASN A 93 4.49 2.24 -2.29
N PHE A 94 5.56 3.00 -2.03
CA PHE A 94 5.72 4.34 -2.62
C PHE A 94 5.88 4.28 -4.13
N THR A 95 6.52 3.23 -4.67
CA THR A 95 6.58 3.01 -6.12
C THR A 95 5.17 2.77 -6.67
N TYR A 96 4.41 1.84 -6.11
CA TYR A 96 3.03 1.60 -6.60
C TYR A 96 2.14 2.84 -6.44
N ILE A 97 2.23 3.55 -5.32
CA ILE A 97 1.51 4.82 -5.10
C ILE A 97 1.90 5.85 -6.18
N ALA A 98 3.19 6.00 -6.49
CA ALA A 98 3.63 6.89 -7.57
C ALA A 98 3.07 6.50 -8.94
N LYS A 99 2.99 5.20 -9.25
CA LYS A 99 2.51 4.73 -10.56
C LYS A 99 0.99 4.71 -10.70
N ILE A 100 0.26 4.43 -9.62
CA ILE A 100 -1.22 4.35 -9.59
C ILE A 100 -1.84 5.73 -9.36
N ARG A 101 -1.13 6.63 -8.67
CA ARG A 101 -1.61 7.96 -8.29
C ARG A 101 -2.96 7.90 -7.52
N PRO A 102 -3.07 7.15 -6.41
CA PRO A 102 -4.31 7.07 -5.63
C PRO A 102 -4.63 8.41 -4.94
N HIS A 103 -5.90 8.60 -4.57
CA HIS A 103 -6.33 9.76 -3.76
C HIS A 103 -6.03 9.55 -2.27
N ILE A 104 -5.97 8.29 -1.82
CA ILE A 104 -5.62 7.92 -0.44
C ILE A 104 -4.95 6.55 -0.41
N ALA A 105 -3.99 6.35 0.49
CA ALA A 105 -3.28 5.10 0.65
C ALA A 105 -3.30 4.65 2.12
N PHE A 106 -3.51 3.35 2.35
CA PHE A 106 -3.35 2.71 3.64
C PHE A 106 -2.22 1.68 3.55
N ILE A 107 -1.22 1.78 4.42
CA ILE A 107 -0.16 0.78 4.50
C ILE A 107 -0.36 -0.05 5.76
N VAL A 108 -0.82 -1.29 5.58
CA VAL A 108 -1.22 -2.20 6.64
C VAL A 108 -0.13 -3.24 6.85
N ASP A 109 0.46 -3.27 8.05
CA ASP A 109 1.50 -4.24 8.40
C ASP A 109 1.25 -4.77 9.82
N ILE A 110 1.52 -6.06 10.03
CA ILE A 110 1.30 -6.70 11.33
C ILE A 110 2.24 -6.16 12.42
N ARG A 111 3.38 -5.56 12.03
CA ARG A 111 4.41 -5.07 12.94
C ARG A 111 4.17 -3.61 13.28
N ARG A 112 4.12 -3.27 14.57
CA ARG A 112 4.14 -1.87 15.02
C ARG A 112 5.40 -1.12 14.56
N GLN A 113 6.55 -1.81 14.50
CA GLN A 113 7.80 -1.26 13.97
C GLN A 113 7.65 -0.75 12.53
N ALA A 114 6.87 -1.41 11.67
CA ALA A 114 6.66 -0.96 10.30
C ALA A 114 5.89 0.38 10.25
N ILE A 115 4.97 0.60 11.19
CA ILE A 115 4.24 1.87 11.30
C ILE A 115 5.17 2.99 11.75
N ILE A 116 6.03 2.71 12.72
CA ILE A 116 7.08 3.66 13.15
C ILE A 116 8.04 3.97 12.00
N GLN A 117 8.41 2.98 11.19
CA GLN A 117 9.20 3.19 9.99
C GLN A 117 8.48 4.04 8.94
N HIS A 118 7.18 3.86 8.72
CA HIS A 118 6.41 4.71 7.80
C HIS A 118 6.25 6.14 8.30
N LEU A 119 6.11 6.35 9.61
CA LEU A 119 6.15 7.68 10.23
C LEU A 119 7.53 8.34 10.06
N MET A 120 8.61 7.57 10.17
CA MET A 120 9.97 8.01 9.85
C MET A 120 10.08 8.44 8.38
N TYR A 121 9.61 7.61 7.44
CA TYR A 121 9.60 7.95 6.01
C TYR A 121 8.81 9.23 5.74
N LYS A 122 7.62 9.38 6.33
CA LYS A 122 6.82 10.61 6.20
C LYS A 122 7.60 11.84 6.67
N ALA A 123 8.24 11.79 7.83
CA ALA A 123 9.08 12.89 8.30
C ALA A 123 10.24 13.20 7.35
N ILE A 124 10.88 12.17 6.78
CA ILE A 124 11.96 12.34 5.80
C ILE A 124 11.44 12.98 4.51
N PHE A 125 10.29 12.56 3.98
CA PHE A 125 9.64 13.21 2.82
C PHE A 125 9.34 14.68 3.10
N ASP A 126 8.83 15.00 4.30
CA ASP A 126 8.49 16.37 4.67
C ASP A 126 9.73 17.26 4.73
N LEU A 127 10.85 16.72 5.24
CA LEU A 127 12.14 17.41 5.39
C LEU A 127 13.01 17.41 4.13
N SER A 128 12.58 16.77 3.04
CA SER A 128 13.38 16.59 1.83
C SER A 128 12.65 17.13 0.62
N PRO A 129 12.96 18.35 0.14
CA PRO A 129 12.41 18.87 -1.10
C PRO A 129 12.81 18.08 -2.36
N THR A 130 13.95 17.40 -2.33
CA THR A 130 14.48 16.67 -3.50
C THR A 130 14.76 15.19 -3.20
N ARG A 131 14.86 14.40 -4.29
CA ARG A 131 15.23 12.98 -4.27
C ARG A 131 16.60 12.73 -3.63
N ALA A 132 17.57 13.62 -3.88
CA ALA A 132 18.90 13.54 -3.29
C ALA A 132 18.87 13.82 -1.78
N GLU A 133 18.10 14.84 -1.34
CA GLU A 133 17.92 15.13 0.08
C GLU A 133 17.21 13.99 0.82
N PHE A 134 16.24 13.33 0.16
CA PHE A 134 15.55 12.17 0.74
C PHE A 134 16.54 11.06 1.10
N LEU A 135 17.36 10.63 0.13
CA LEU A 135 18.36 9.58 0.37
C LEU A 135 19.49 10.05 1.30
N SER A 136 19.89 11.33 1.20
CA SER A 136 20.86 11.94 2.12
C SER A 136 20.41 11.82 3.58
N ARG A 137 19.15 12.17 3.86
CA ARG A 137 18.58 12.05 5.21
C ARG A 137 18.40 10.60 5.60
N LEU A 138 17.77 9.77 4.75
CA LEU A 138 17.52 8.36 5.05
C LEU A 138 18.81 7.63 5.46
N LEU A 139 19.92 7.88 4.74
CA LEU A 139 21.19 7.20 4.96
C LEU A 139 22.16 7.98 5.86
N SER A 140 21.75 9.16 6.35
CA SER A 140 22.59 10.09 7.11
C SER A 140 23.93 10.41 6.44
N ARG A 141 23.88 10.71 5.14
CA ARG A 141 25.03 11.08 4.29
C ARG A 141 24.84 12.51 3.77
N PRO A 142 25.47 13.53 4.37
CA PRO A 142 25.17 14.92 4.06
C PRO A 142 25.60 15.31 2.63
N LEU A 143 24.70 15.96 1.89
CA LEU A 143 24.98 16.48 0.54
C LEU A 143 26.08 17.55 0.58
N LYS A 144 26.92 17.59 -0.45
CA LYS A 144 27.90 18.65 -0.69
C LYS A 144 27.50 19.51 -1.89
N ALA A 145 28.29 20.52 -2.22
CA ALA A 145 27.98 21.49 -3.28
C ALA A 145 27.84 20.87 -4.68
N ASP A 146 28.45 19.72 -4.92
CA ASP A 146 28.42 18.95 -6.17
C ASP A 146 27.32 17.89 -6.21
N ALA A 147 26.35 17.94 -5.29
CA ALA A 147 25.26 16.97 -5.24
C ALA A 147 24.41 16.96 -6.53
N PRO A 148 23.95 15.78 -6.98
CA PRO A 148 23.07 15.67 -8.14
C PRO A 148 21.79 16.49 -7.99
N GLY A 149 21.38 17.11 -9.08
CA GLY A 149 20.20 17.95 -9.18
C GLY A 149 18.95 17.21 -9.65
N PRO A 150 17.84 17.95 -9.90
CA PRO A 150 16.55 17.35 -10.20
C PRO A 150 16.45 16.55 -11.52
N LYS A 151 17.38 16.75 -12.46
CA LYS A 151 17.40 16.08 -13.77
C LYS A 151 18.25 14.81 -13.79
N ASP A 152 19.11 14.63 -12.79
CA ASP A 152 20.02 13.49 -12.74
C ASP A 152 19.24 12.20 -12.43
N SER A 153 19.78 11.06 -12.86
CA SER A 153 19.12 9.76 -12.67
C SER A 153 19.19 9.33 -11.22
N VAL A 154 18.34 8.37 -10.83
CA VAL A 154 18.47 7.75 -9.49
C VAL A 154 19.83 7.06 -9.34
N ASN A 155 20.39 6.52 -10.43
CA ASN A 155 21.72 5.91 -10.43
C ASN A 155 22.83 6.93 -10.13
N ASP A 156 22.71 8.17 -10.64
CA ASP A 156 23.67 9.24 -10.35
C ASP A 156 23.62 9.62 -8.86
N ILE A 157 22.41 9.76 -8.30
CA ILE A 157 22.21 10.04 -6.86
C ILE A 157 22.80 8.93 -5.99
N VAL A 158 22.49 7.66 -6.33
CA VAL A 158 23.01 6.49 -5.62
C VAL A 158 24.53 6.43 -5.72
N SER A 159 25.10 6.68 -6.91
CA SER A 159 26.55 6.65 -7.13
C SER A 159 27.25 7.76 -6.35
N TYR A 160 26.72 8.98 -6.38
CA TYR A 160 27.21 10.11 -5.60
C TYR A 160 27.21 9.80 -4.10
N LEU A 161 26.04 9.45 -3.54
CA LEU A 161 25.90 9.20 -2.11
C LEU A 161 26.73 7.99 -1.64
N SER A 162 27.03 7.04 -2.52
CA SER A 162 27.92 5.91 -2.20
C SER A 162 29.34 6.37 -1.81
N THR A 163 29.79 7.51 -2.35
CA THR A 163 31.10 8.11 -2.04
C THR A 163 31.08 9.03 -0.82
N VAL A 164 29.90 9.47 -0.38
CA VAL A 164 29.73 10.34 0.77
C VAL A 164 29.69 9.49 2.05
N PRO A 165 30.59 9.72 3.03
CA PRO A 165 30.57 8.99 4.29
C PRO A 165 29.32 9.34 5.11
N THR A 166 28.92 8.43 6.00
CA THR A 166 27.90 8.73 7.01
C THR A 166 28.44 9.75 8.01
N ASP A 167 27.56 10.59 8.56
CA ASP A 167 27.90 11.58 9.56
C ASP A 167 27.02 11.42 10.80
N ASP A 168 27.64 11.18 11.97
CA ASP A 168 26.92 10.91 13.22
C ASP A 168 26.24 12.17 13.80
N ASN A 169 26.79 13.35 13.57
CA ASN A 169 26.14 14.61 13.97
C ASN A 169 24.91 14.86 13.11
N PHE A 170 25.02 14.65 11.80
CA PHE A 170 23.89 14.74 10.87
C PHE A 170 22.82 13.70 11.18
N TYR A 171 23.21 12.47 11.51
CA TYR A 171 22.30 11.43 12.01
C TYR A 171 21.54 11.89 13.26
N ALA A 172 22.25 12.36 14.29
CA ALA A 172 21.64 12.77 15.56
C ALA A 172 20.66 13.96 15.37
N GLN A 173 21.06 14.94 14.55
CA GLN A 173 20.21 16.07 14.19
C GLN A 173 18.94 15.61 13.44
N ASN A 174 19.10 14.75 12.42
CA ASN A 174 17.97 14.22 11.67
C ASN A 174 17.03 13.40 12.56
N LEU A 175 17.54 12.53 13.44
CA LEU A 175 16.72 11.73 14.34
C LEU A 175 15.90 12.61 15.29
N SER A 176 16.50 13.69 15.81
CA SER A 176 15.80 14.67 16.64
C SER A 176 14.68 15.38 15.85
N LEU A 177 14.95 15.82 14.62
CA LEU A 177 13.96 16.46 13.75
C LEU A 177 12.83 15.50 13.36
N ILE A 178 13.14 14.24 13.07
CA ILE A 178 12.16 13.19 12.75
C ILE A 178 11.24 12.96 13.95
N ARG A 179 11.78 12.77 15.16
CA ARG A 179 10.99 12.62 16.40
C ARG A 179 10.07 13.82 16.60
N LYS A 180 10.62 15.03 16.47
CA LYS A 180 9.86 16.28 16.60
C LYS A 180 8.70 16.35 15.61
N ARG A 181 8.94 16.07 14.32
CA ARG A 181 7.90 16.06 13.28
C ARG A 181 6.79 15.07 13.60
N ILE A 182 7.13 13.86 14.05
CA ILE A 182 6.14 12.84 14.38
C ILE A 182 5.27 13.27 15.58
N GLU A 183 5.90 13.73 16.67
CA GLU A 183 5.19 14.09 17.90
C GLU A 183 4.42 15.42 17.76
N GLU A 184 5.05 16.45 17.20
CA GLU A 184 4.50 17.81 17.15
C GLU A 184 3.68 18.09 15.91
N ASP A 185 4.15 17.71 14.72
CA ASP A 185 3.48 18.08 13.46
C ASP A 185 2.45 17.03 13.04
N PHE A 186 2.77 15.74 13.18
CA PHE A 186 1.83 14.65 12.85
C PHE A 186 0.90 14.32 14.01
N LYS A 187 1.12 14.96 15.18
CA LYS A 187 0.34 14.78 16.40
C LYS A 187 0.26 13.32 16.84
N PHE A 188 1.32 12.55 16.58
CA PHE A 188 1.41 11.14 16.94
C PHE A 188 2.36 10.96 18.13
N PRO A 189 1.84 10.75 19.35
CA PRO A 189 2.68 10.56 20.53
C PRO A 189 3.45 9.24 20.44
N LEU A 190 4.77 9.30 20.59
CA LEU A 190 5.63 8.11 20.59
C LEU A 190 5.81 7.59 22.02
N SER A 191 5.53 6.30 22.23
CA SER A 191 5.92 5.64 23.48
C SER A 191 7.45 5.49 23.58
N ARG A 192 7.95 5.05 24.73
CA ARG A 192 9.38 4.75 24.89
C ARG A 192 9.83 3.67 23.88
N GLU A 193 9.03 2.62 23.73
CA GLU A 193 9.27 1.51 22.81
C GLU A 193 9.22 1.98 21.34
N ASP A 194 8.32 2.91 21.01
CA ASP A 194 8.30 3.52 19.67
C ASP A 194 9.57 4.33 19.38
N LYS A 195 10.07 5.08 20.37
CA LYS A 195 11.30 5.88 20.24
C LYS A 195 12.55 5.01 20.08
N GLU A 196 12.60 3.90 20.81
CA GLU A 196 13.64 2.87 20.69
C GLU A 196 13.56 2.17 19.33
N SER A 197 12.35 1.81 18.88
CA SER A 197 12.12 1.20 17.57
C SER A 197 12.53 2.13 16.42
N LEU A 198 12.15 3.42 16.50
CA LEU A 198 12.53 4.44 15.53
C LEU A 198 14.05 4.58 15.42
N GLU A 199 14.74 4.65 16.56
CA GLU A 199 16.19 4.76 16.60
C GLU A 199 16.86 3.51 16.05
N TYR A 200 16.37 2.33 16.39
CA TYR A 200 16.88 1.06 15.87
C TYR A 200 16.76 0.99 14.34
N VAL A 201 15.58 1.30 13.79
CA VAL A 201 15.36 1.29 12.33
C VAL A 201 16.25 2.31 11.64
N TYR A 202 16.25 3.56 12.11
CA TYR A 202 17.01 4.64 11.49
C TYR A 202 18.53 4.41 11.57
N LYS A 203 19.02 3.85 12.69
CA LYS A 203 20.44 3.48 12.85
C LYS A 203 20.84 2.41 11.85
N ASN A 204 19.98 1.43 11.56
CA ASN A 204 20.26 0.41 10.55
C ASN A 204 20.38 1.02 9.14
N PHE A 205 19.55 2.00 8.77
CA PHE A 205 19.72 2.73 7.50
C PHE A 205 21.05 3.49 7.43
N GLN A 206 21.50 4.10 8.53
CA GLN A 206 22.83 4.73 8.58
C GLN A 206 23.94 3.69 8.42
N LEU A 207 23.94 2.62 9.23
CA LEU A 207 25.02 1.64 9.30
C LEU A 207 25.16 0.81 8.02
N LEU A 208 24.04 0.32 7.50
CA LEU A 208 24.02 -0.56 6.33
C LEU A 208 23.94 0.22 5.02
N GLY A 209 23.46 1.46 5.05
CA GLY A 209 23.42 2.33 3.88
C GLY A 209 22.59 1.72 2.75
N PHE A 210 23.17 1.71 1.55
CA PHE A 210 22.57 1.08 0.37
C PHE A 210 22.58 -0.45 0.38
N ASP A 211 23.35 -1.07 1.28
CA ASP A 211 23.44 -2.52 1.41
C ASP A 211 22.40 -3.10 2.36
N ILE A 212 21.59 -2.24 3.00
CA ILE A 212 20.43 -2.68 3.78
C ILE A 212 19.48 -3.51 2.92
N GLY A 213 19.06 -4.66 3.42
CA GLY A 213 18.20 -5.61 2.73
C GLY A 213 17.43 -6.45 3.74
N PHE A 214 16.55 -7.31 3.25
CA PHE A 214 15.91 -8.32 4.09
C PHE A 214 16.96 -9.32 4.60
N ASP A 215 17.33 -9.19 5.87
CA ASP A 215 18.32 -10.07 6.50
C ASP A 215 17.65 -11.23 7.23
N VAL A 216 17.90 -12.42 6.72
CA VAL A 216 17.43 -13.68 7.23
C VAL A 216 18.63 -14.59 7.44
N ASN A 217 18.59 -15.36 8.52
CA ASN A 217 19.71 -16.20 8.94
C ASN A 217 20.32 -17.03 7.78
N LEU A 218 21.58 -17.43 7.95
CA LEU A 218 22.34 -18.18 6.94
C LEU A 218 21.60 -19.42 6.37
N ARG A 219 20.68 -20.02 7.13
CA ARG A 219 19.88 -21.17 6.67
C ARG A 219 18.81 -20.75 5.65
N PHE A 220 18.18 -19.60 5.83
CA PHE A 220 17.21 -19.04 4.89
C PHE A 220 17.91 -18.56 3.61
N ASN A 221 19.04 -17.84 3.73
CA ASN A 221 19.83 -17.41 2.57
C ASN A 221 20.34 -18.59 1.71
N ARG A 222 20.73 -19.71 2.33
CA ARG A 222 21.08 -20.94 1.61
C ARG A 222 19.90 -21.59 0.87
N ARG A 223 18.68 -21.43 1.38
CA ARG A 223 17.46 -22.05 0.83
C ARG A 223 16.81 -21.20 -0.26
N PHE A 224 16.83 -19.88 -0.13
CA PHE A 224 16.06 -18.96 -0.99
C PHE A 224 16.94 -18.09 -1.88
N GLY A 225 18.27 -18.10 -1.68
CA GLY A 225 19.23 -17.27 -2.39
C GLY A 225 19.33 -15.86 -1.79
N ARG A 226 20.29 -15.07 -2.31
CA ARG A 226 20.41 -13.65 -1.96
C ARG A 226 19.25 -12.88 -2.59
N LEU A 227 18.51 -12.16 -1.75
CA LEU A 227 17.45 -11.24 -2.13
C LEU A 227 18.03 -9.83 -2.37
N PRO A 228 17.34 -8.95 -3.11
CA PRO A 228 17.85 -7.61 -3.40
C PRO A 228 18.00 -6.77 -2.13
N ASN A 229 19.02 -5.91 -2.12
CA ASN A 229 19.16 -4.84 -1.14
C ASN A 229 18.59 -3.50 -1.69
N LEU A 230 18.63 -2.45 -0.87
CA LEU A 230 18.13 -1.12 -1.24
C LEU A 230 18.76 -0.59 -2.53
N ARG A 231 20.08 -0.76 -2.72
CA ARG A 231 20.75 -0.36 -3.97
C ARG A 231 20.09 -1.01 -5.18
N GLU A 232 19.92 -2.32 -5.12
CA GLU A 232 19.39 -3.11 -6.22
C GLU A 232 17.94 -2.75 -6.51
N LEU A 233 17.12 -2.48 -5.48
CA LEU A 233 15.74 -2.03 -5.64
C LEU A 233 15.67 -0.65 -6.31
N LEU A 234 16.47 0.31 -5.83
CA LEU A 234 16.48 1.69 -6.35
C LEU A 234 16.99 1.74 -7.79
N THR A 235 17.99 0.95 -8.13
CA THR A 235 18.61 0.95 -9.47
C THR A 235 17.97 -0.07 -10.42
N LYS A 236 16.96 -0.82 -9.96
CA LYS A 236 16.26 -1.82 -10.78
C LYS A 236 15.56 -1.16 -11.96
N LYS A 237 15.68 -1.82 -13.11
CA LYS A 237 14.92 -1.49 -14.33
C LYS A 237 13.76 -2.46 -14.51
N ASP A 238 12.69 -1.97 -15.12
CA ASP A 238 11.59 -2.81 -15.60
C ASP A 238 12.04 -3.70 -16.78
N PRO A 239 11.19 -4.64 -17.25
CA PRO A 239 11.50 -5.48 -18.41
C PRO A 239 11.80 -4.71 -19.71
N ASN A 240 11.40 -3.44 -19.80
CA ASN A 240 11.63 -2.56 -20.95
C ASN A 240 12.88 -1.68 -20.77
N GLY A 241 13.66 -1.88 -19.70
CA GLY A 241 14.91 -1.18 -19.44
C GLY A 241 14.75 0.22 -18.83
N LYS A 242 13.56 0.58 -18.33
CA LYS A 242 13.30 1.88 -17.71
C LYS A 242 13.41 1.81 -16.18
N GLU A 243 13.89 2.89 -15.58
CA GLU A 243 13.85 3.06 -14.12
C GLU A 243 12.41 3.28 -13.66
N GLY A 244 11.97 2.55 -12.63
CA GLY A 244 10.56 2.54 -12.24
C GLY A 244 10.27 2.88 -10.78
N ASN A 245 11.29 2.96 -9.91
CA ASN A 245 11.10 3.23 -8.48
C ASN A 245 10.55 4.66 -8.22
N PHE A 246 10.01 4.94 -7.03
CA PHE A 246 9.44 6.25 -6.70
C PHE A 246 10.44 7.44 -6.72
N LEU A 247 11.74 7.18 -6.68
CA LEU A 247 12.83 8.15 -6.87
C LEU A 247 13.34 8.20 -8.32
N ALA A 248 12.79 7.41 -9.25
CA ALA A 248 13.23 7.39 -10.64
C ALA A 248 13.02 8.74 -11.34
N SER A 249 11.92 9.45 -11.03
CA SER A 249 11.61 10.75 -11.61
C SER A 249 11.22 11.78 -10.56
N LYS A 250 11.40 13.06 -10.88
CA LYS A 250 10.94 14.17 -10.03
C LYS A 250 9.43 14.12 -9.81
N ASP A 251 8.66 13.85 -10.86
CA ASP A 251 7.20 13.83 -10.79
C ASP A 251 6.66 12.68 -9.92
N ASP A 252 7.31 11.50 -9.97
CA ASP A 252 6.99 10.39 -9.08
C ASP A 252 7.24 10.74 -7.62
N TYR A 253 8.42 11.29 -7.35
CA TYR A 253 8.82 11.70 -6.01
C TYR A 253 7.90 12.79 -5.45
N ASP A 254 7.67 13.85 -6.22
CA ASP A 254 6.90 15.01 -5.80
C ASP A 254 5.46 14.64 -5.48
N PHE A 255 4.87 13.72 -6.22
CA PHE A 255 3.51 13.24 -5.94
C PHE A 255 3.44 12.45 -4.63
N VAL A 256 4.38 11.52 -4.38
CA VAL A 256 4.40 10.77 -3.11
C VAL A 256 4.65 11.72 -1.95
N ARG A 257 5.60 12.65 -2.12
CA ARG A 257 5.89 13.70 -1.15
C ARG A 257 4.66 14.56 -0.87
N ASP A 258 3.94 15.01 -1.91
CA ASP A 258 2.70 15.78 -1.77
C ASP A 258 1.61 15.00 -1.01
N MET A 259 1.41 13.71 -1.33
CA MET A 259 0.49 12.86 -0.56
C MET A 259 0.90 12.73 0.91
N GLN A 260 2.21 12.64 1.20
CA GLN A 260 2.71 12.65 2.58
C GLN A 260 2.38 13.97 3.27
N HIS A 261 2.64 15.13 2.64
CA HIS A 261 2.31 16.46 3.20
C HIS A 261 0.82 16.62 3.50
N ARG A 262 -0.03 16.11 2.60
CA ARG A 262 -1.49 16.13 2.75
C ARG A 262 -2.02 15.06 3.70
N ASN A 263 -1.13 14.28 4.33
CA ASN A 263 -1.44 13.20 5.28
C ASN A 263 -2.30 12.07 4.68
N LEU A 264 -2.14 11.77 3.39
CA LEU A 264 -2.95 10.80 2.64
C LEU A 264 -2.30 9.42 2.48
N ILE A 265 -1.16 9.17 3.13
CA ILE A 265 -0.55 7.83 3.24
C ILE A 265 -0.56 7.43 4.71
N ILE A 266 -1.54 6.61 5.10
CA ILE A 266 -1.84 6.28 6.50
C ILE A 266 -1.31 4.89 6.85
N PRO A 267 -0.27 4.77 7.69
CA PRO A 267 0.19 3.47 8.16
C PRO A 267 -0.72 2.94 9.28
N VAL A 268 -1.11 1.66 9.23
CA VAL A 268 -2.01 1.02 10.20
C VAL A 268 -1.45 -0.33 10.64
N VAL A 269 -1.38 -0.60 11.95
CA VAL A 269 -1.05 -1.94 12.44
C VAL A 269 -2.21 -2.87 12.13
N GLY A 270 -1.98 -3.93 11.35
CA GLY A 270 -3.04 -4.85 10.99
C GLY A 270 -2.57 -6.22 10.52
N ASP A 271 -3.27 -7.25 10.99
CA ASP A 271 -3.28 -8.59 10.41
C ASP A 271 -4.35 -8.63 9.31
N PHE A 272 -3.99 -9.16 8.14
CA PHE A 272 -4.92 -9.32 7.02
C PHE A 272 -6.12 -10.23 7.37
N GLY A 273 -5.90 -11.24 8.22
CA GLY A 273 -6.96 -12.07 8.80
C GLY A 273 -7.55 -11.51 10.10
N GLY A 274 -7.04 -10.38 10.60
CA GLY A 274 -7.49 -9.70 11.81
C GLY A 274 -8.92 -9.18 11.70
N ASN A 275 -9.57 -8.87 12.82
CA ASN A 275 -10.97 -8.47 12.82
C ASN A 275 -11.20 -6.96 12.73
N LYS A 276 -10.14 -6.14 12.82
CA LYS A 276 -10.25 -4.69 12.99
C LYS A 276 -9.71 -3.89 11.82
N ALA A 277 -8.41 -3.98 11.51
CA ALA A 277 -7.74 -3.00 10.66
C ALA A 277 -8.36 -2.86 9.26
N LEU A 278 -8.44 -3.96 8.50
CA LEU A 278 -9.05 -3.94 7.16
C LEU A 278 -10.56 -3.63 7.20
N ALA A 279 -11.27 -4.03 8.25
CA ALA A 279 -12.69 -3.72 8.41
C ALA A 279 -12.92 -2.22 8.67
N ALA A 280 -12.08 -1.58 9.48
CA ALA A 280 -12.13 -0.16 9.77
C ALA A 280 -11.78 0.67 8.51
N ILE A 281 -10.74 0.27 7.78
CA ILE A 281 -10.39 0.85 6.48
C ILE A 281 -11.56 0.73 5.51
N ALA A 282 -12.15 -0.45 5.38
CA ALA A 282 -13.31 -0.67 4.51
C ALA A 282 -14.49 0.26 4.84
N ALA A 283 -14.80 0.42 6.14
CA ALA A 283 -15.85 1.31 6.61
C ALA A 283 -15.55 2.78 6.30
N TYR A 284 -14.30 3.21 6.49
CA TYR A 284 -13.86 4.56 6.14
C TYR A 284 -13.97 4.82 4.64
N LEU A 285 -13.44 3.92 3.81
CA LEU A 285 -13.47 4.07 2.36
C LEU A 285 -14.92 4.17 1.85
N LYS A 286 -15.83 3.34 2.35
CA LYS A 286 -17.27 3.41 2.03
C LYS A 286 -17.90 4.74 2.46
N LYS A 287 -17.65 5.16 3.69
CA LYS A 287 -18.17 6.43 4.24
C LYS A 287 -17.72 7.64 3.42
N HIS A 288 -16.51 7.60 2.88
CA HIS A 288 -15.90 8.70 2.13
C HIS A 288 -15.96 8.52 0.60
N GLY A 289 -16.72 7.54 0.09
CA GLY A 289 -16.95 7.37 -1.34
C GLY A 289 -15.69 6.97 -2.14
N TYR A 290 -14.74 6.27 -1.51
CA TYR A 290 -13.57 5.72 -2.18
C TYR A 290 -13.84 4.30 -2.68
N THR A 291 -13.26 3.96 -3.82
CA THR A 291 -13.13 2.59 -4.32
C THR A 291 -11.66 2.17 -4.27
N VAL A 292 -11.37 0.95 -3.81
CA VAL A 292 -10.02 0.39 -3.82
C VAL A 292 -9.63 0.10 -5.26
N SER A 293 -8.59 0.77 -5.76
CA SER A 293 -8.03 0.51 -7.09
C SER A 293 -7.05 -0.66 -7.03
N VAL A 294 -6.18 -0.66 -6.01
CA VAL A 294 -5.16 -1.69 -5.83
C VAL A 294 -5.04 -2.08 -4.37
N PHE A 295 -4.90 -3.39 -4.14
CA PHE A 295 -4.46 -3.96 -2.88
C PHE A 295 -3.18 -4.78 -3.09
N TYR A 296 -2.03 -4.23 -2.69
CA TYR A 296 -0.76 -4.94 -2.71
C TYR A 296 -0.61 -5.83 -1.47
N VAL A 297 -0.54 -7.14 -1.68
CA VAL A 297 -0.52 -8.14 -0.58
C VAL A 297 0.83 -8.83 -0.44
N SER A 298 1.82 -8.48 -1.26
CA SER A 298 3.14 -9.14 -1.30
C SER A 298 2.96 -10.67 -1.34
N ASN A 299 3.72 -11.40 -0.52
CA ASN A 299 3.60 -12.84 -0.32
C ASN A 299 2.90 -13.22 1.00
N VAL A 300 2.14 -12.29 1.61
CA VAL A 300 1.46 -12.51 2.92
C VAL A 300 0.53 -13.70 2.88
N GLU A 301 -0.08 -13.98 1.73
CA GLU A 301 -1.02 -15.09 1.57
C GLU A 301 -0.38 -16.46 1.79
N ILE A 302 0.94 -16.61 1.58
CA ILE A 302 1.65 -17.84 1.97
C ILE A 302 1.44 -18.08 3.48
N VAL A 303 1.52 -17.04 4.30
CA VAL A 303 1.36 -17.15 5.75
C VAL A 303 -0.09 -17.41 6.14
N LEU A 304 -1.04 -16.82 5.42
CA LEU A 304 -2.48 -17.01 5.66
C LEU A 304 -2.93 -18.47 5.42
N PHE A 305 -2.32 -19.14 4.45
CA PHE A 305 -2.53 -20.56 4.16
C PHE A 305 -1.68 -21.50 5.04
N ASP A 306 -0.35 -21.29 5.08
CA ASP A 306 0.61 -22.34 5.46
C ASP A 306 1.35 -22.12 6.80
N TYR A 307 1.43 -20.90 7.36
CA TYR A 307 2.32 -20.60 8.51
C TYR A 307 1.61 -20.33 9.84
N GLY A 308 0.28 -20.39 9.91
CA GLY A 308 -0.48 -20.29 11.16
C GLY A 308 -0.72 -21.65 11.84
N VAL A 309 -0.98 -21.64 13.16
CA VAL A 309 -1.59 -22.78 13.89
C VAL A 309 -2.98 -23.13 13.33
N ARG A 310 -3.58 -22.19 12.56
CA ARG A 310 -4.88 -22.26 11.91
C ARG A 310 -4.79 -21.59 10.53
N ASN A 311 -5.51 -22.13 9.55
CA ASN A 311 -5.77 -21.45 8.28
C ASN A 311 -6.65 -20.22 8.52
N ILE A 312 -6.08 -19.02 8.35
CA ILE A 312 -6.75 -17.71 8.53
C ILE A 312 -7.08 -17.03 7.20
N PHE A 313 -6.80 -17.69 6.06
CA PHE A 313 -7.15 -17.19 4.74
C PHE A 313 -8.66 -16.89 4.58
N PRO A 314 -9.61 -17.69 5.11
CA PRO A 314 -11.03 -17.34 5.07
C PRO A 314 -11.37 -16.00 5.75
N ASP A 315 -10.68 -15.68 6.85
CA ASP A 315 -10.88 -14.42 7.57
C ASP A 315 -10.36 -13.23 6.75
N PHE A 316 -9.24 -13.39 6.05
CA PHE A 316 -8.76 -12.43 5.06
C PHE A 316 -9.77 -12.21 3.93
N VAL A 317 -10.32 -13.29 3.35
CA VAL A 317 -11.33 -13.16 2.29
C VAL A 317 -12.57 -12.42 2.82
N ASN A 318 -13.01 -12.70 4.05
CA ASN A 318 -14.10 -11.98 4.69
C ASN A 318 -13.80 -10.48 4.87
N ASN A 319 -12.55 -10.10 5.10
CA ASN A 319 -12.14 -8.70 5.11
C ASN A 319 -12.13 -8.07 3.71
N VAL A 320 -11.64 -8.79 2.69
CA VAL A 320 -11.67 -8.33 1.30
C VAL A 320 -13.11 -8.07 0.84
N LYS A 321 -14.06 -8.95 1.18
CA LYS A 321 -15.50 -8.77 0.90
C LYS A 321 -16.10 -7.48 1.50
N LYS A 322 -15.49 -6.91 2.54
CA LYS A 322 -15.94 -5.65 3.14
C LYS A 322 -15.48 -4.43 2.34
N LEU A 323 -14.41 -4.53 1.56
CA LEU A 323 -13.82 -3.40 0.84
C LEU A 323 -14.75 -2.89 -0.28
N PRO A 324 -14.83 -1.58 -0.52
CA PRO A 324 -15.50 -1.04 -1.70
C PRO A 324 -14.60 -1.27 -2.93
N ILE A 325 -14.93 -2.29 -3.72
CA ILE A 325 -14.19 -2.68 -4.95
C ILE A 325 -15.07 -2.53 -6.20
N ASN A 326 -14.47 -2.60 -7.37
CA ASN A 326 -15.14 -2.68 -8.66
C ASN A 326 -14.42 -3.67 -9.60
N GLU A 327 -14.92 -3.84 -10.83
CA GLU A 327 -14.34 -4.75 -11.83
C GLU A 327 -12.94 -4.36 -12.32
N ARG A 328 -12.37 -3.24 -11.84
CA ARG A 328 -10.97 -2.82 -12.12
C ARG A 328 -10.08 -2.88 -10.87
N SER A 329 -10.62 -3.26 -9.72
CA SER A 329 -9.83 -3.44 -8.51
C SER A 329 -8.88 -4.62 -8.68
N LEU A 330 -7.60 -4.40 -8.42
CA LEU A 330 -6.55 -5.41 -8.60
C LEU A 330 -5.85 -5.73 -7.29
N PHE A 331 -5.53 -7.01 -7.10
CA PHE A 331 -4.45 -7.42 -6.24
C PHE A 331 -3.12 -7.30 -6.99
N ILE A 332 -2.08 -6.90 -6.25
CA ILE A 332 -0.68 -7.14 -6.63
C ILE A 332 -0.13 -8.16 -5.64
N ARG A 333 0.33 -9.29 -6.14
CA ARG A 333 0.87 -10.41 -5.35
C ARG A 333 2.32 -10.67 -5.69
N SER A 334 3.04 -11.30 -4.78
CA SER A 334 4.38 -11.77 -5.01
C SER A 334 4.52 -13.22 -4.55
N THR A 335 5.14 -14.07 -5.35
CA THR A 335 5.43 -15.46 -4.99
C THR A 335 6.86 -15.82 -5.35
N PHE A 336 7.44 -16.78 -4.65
CA PHE A 336 8.81 -17.19 -4.94
C PHE A 336 8.91 -18.06 -6.20
N TRP A 337 10.02 -17.95 -6.91
CA TRP A 337 10.31 -18.67 -8.16
C TRP A 337 10.07 -20.20 -8.10
N PHE A 338 10.31 -20.82 -6.94
CA PHE A 338 10.15 -22.27 -6.77
C PHE A 338 8.69 -22.75 -6.78
N TYR A 339 7.72 -21.84 -6.67
CA TYR A 339 6.31 -22.15 -6.91
C TYR A 339 5.99 -22.33 -8.40
N ARG A 340 6.87 -21.88 -9.31
CA ARG A 340 6.75 -22.01 -10.78
C ARG A 340 5.47 -21.37 -11.32
N HIS A 341 5.19 -20.13 -10.91
CA HIS A 341 4.06 -19.36 -11.45
C HIS A 341 4.17 -19.25 -12.98
N PRO A 342 3.07 -19.36 -13.75
CA PRO A 342 3.10 -19.24 -15.21
C PRO A 342 3.65 -17.92 -15.76
N GLU A 343 3.72 -16.88 -14.93
CA GLU A 343 4.17 -15.53 -15.29
C GLU A 343 5.61 -15.26 -14.81
N GLN A 344 6.29 -16.26 -14.24
CA GLN A 344 7.66 -16.11 -13.75
C GLN A 344 8.61 -15.75 -14.90
N LEU A 345 9.20 -14.57 -14.82
CA LEU A 345 10.21 -14.13 -15.77
C LEU A 345 11.60 -14.72 -15.45
N PRO A 346 12.42 -15.05 -16.47
CA PRO A 346 13.80 -15.50 -16.27
C PRO A 346 14.64 -14.49 -15.50
N GLY A 347 15.47 -14.97 -14.58
CA GLY A 347 16.41 -14.13 -13.82
C GLY A 347 15.83 -13.43 -12.60
N TYR A 348 14.51 -13.47 -12.38
CA TYR A 348 13.86 -12.96 -11.17
C TYR A 348 13.71 -14.05 -10.11
N ARG A 349 13.88 -13.69 -8.84
CA ARG A 349 13.70 -14.56 -7.67
C ARG A 349 12.25 -14.62 -7.21
N LEU A 350 11.50 -13.56 -7.42
CA LEU A 350 10.06 -13.54 -7.18
C LEU A 350 9.30 -13.33 -8.49
N CYS A 351 8.05 -13.76 -8.52
CA CYS A 351 7.09 -13.46 -9.56
C CYS A 351 6.04 -12.52 -8.96
N THR A 352 5.99 -11.29 -9.46
CA THR A 352 4.89 -10.37 -9.15
C THR A 352 3.78 -10.57 -10.17
N SER A 353 2.56 -10.82 -9.70
CA SER A 353 1.38 -11.06 -10.56
C SER A 353 0.20 -10.17 -10.17
N LEU A 354 -0.73 -10.01 -11.11
CA LEU A 354 -1.94 -9.22 -10.95
C LEU A 354 -3.16 -10.13 -10.99
N GLN A 355 -4.14 -9.88 -10.12
CA GLN A 355 -5.43 -10.57 -10.17
C GLN A 355 -6.56 -9.59 -9.90
N ASN A 356 -7.65 -9.69 -10.64
CA ASN A 356 -8.86 -8.93 -10.36
C ASN A 356 -9.49 -9.36 -9.04
N ILE A 357 -9.81 -8.42 -8.14
CA ILE A 357 -10.37 -8.74 -6.82
C ILE A 357 -11.78 -9.36 -6.95
N SER A 358 -12.60 -8.91 -7.90
CA SER A 358 -13.93 -9.51 -8.14
C SER A 358 -13.81 -10.95 -8.66
N ALA A 359 -12.83 -11.23 -9.53
CA ALA A 359 -12.56 -12.60 -9.99
C ALA A 359 -12.09 -13.49 -8.83
N PHE A 360 -11.15 -13.01 -8.03
CA PHE A 360 -10.68 -13.69 -6.82
C PHE A 360 -11.83 -14.08 -5.89
N LEU A 361 -12.75 -13.16 -5.59
CA LEU A 361 -13.89 -13.45 -4.72
C LEU A 361 -14.84 -14.48 -5.32
N ARG A 362 -15.12 -14.40 -6.63
CA ARG A 362 -15.95 -15.40 -7.33
C ARG A 362 -15.32 -16.79 -7.31
N GLU A 363 -14.03 -16.88 -7.59
CA GLU A 363 -13.27 -18.14 -7.60
C GLU A 363 -13.19 -18.75 -6.18
N TYR A 364 -13.02 -17.92 -5.15
CA TYR A 364 -13.10 -18.36 -3.76
C TYR A 364 -14.49 -18.92 -3.41
N ASP A 365 -15.58 -18.22 -3.78
CA ASP A 365 -16.95 -18.67 -3.51
C ASP A 365 -17.31 -19.97 -4.25
N GLN A 366 -16.60 -20.29 -5.35
CA GLN A 366 -16.68 -21.57 -6.06
C GLN A 366 -15.82 -22.68 -5.42
N GLY A 367 -15.05 -22.37 -4.36
CA GLY A 367 -14.19 -23.32 -3.67
C GLY A 367 -12.93 -23.70 -4.44
N LEU A 368 -12.43 -22.79 -5.31
CA LEU A 368 -11.25 -23.05 -6.14
C LEU A 368 -9.93 -22.90 -5.38
N TYR A 369 -9.89 -22.21 -4.23
CA TYR A 369 -8.67 -22.02 -3.44
C TYR A 369 -8.64 -22.92 -2.21
N ARG A 370 -8.15 -24.15 -2.33
CA ARG A 370 -8.06 -25.10 -1.22
C ARG A 370 -6.71 -25.04 -0.54
N GLU A 371 -5.66 -24.85 -1.32
CA GLU A 371 -4.29 -24.63 -0.87
C GLU A 371 -3.69 -23.41 -1.55
N TYR A 372 -2.58 -22.90 -1.02
CA TYR A 372 -1.90 -21.73 -1.60
C TYR A 372 -1.53 -21.91 -3.08
N ARG A 373 -1.21 -23.15 -3.50
CA ARG A 373 -0.89 -23.47 -4.89
C ARG A 373 -2.05 -23.25 -5.85
N ASP A 374 -3.29 -23.31 -5.38
CA ASP A 374 -4.46 -23.04 -6.21
C ASP A 374 -4.65 -21.54 -6.47
N LEU A 375 -4.20 -20.68 -5.54
CA LEU A 375 -4.31 -19.23 -5.67
C LEU A 375 -3.35 -18.64 -6.71
N ILE A 376 -2.20 -19.29 -6.92
CA ILE A 376 -1.09 -18.76 -7.74
C ILE A 376 -0.91 -19.49 -9.08
N LYS A 377 -1.89 -20.30 -9.48
CA LYS A 377 -1.96 -20.97 -10.77
C LYS A 377 -3.11 -20.39 -11.56
#